data_AF-A0A2W6NP61-F1
#
_entry.id   AF-A0A2W6NP61-F1
#
_cell.length_a   1.000
_cell.length_b   1.000
_cell.length_c   1.000
_cell.angle_alpha   90.00
_cell.angle_beta   90.00
_cell.angle_gamma   90.00
#
_symmetry.space_group_name_H-M   'P 1'
#
loop_
_entity.id
_entity.type
_entity.pdbx_description
1 polymer ?
#
loop_
_entity_poly.entity_id
_entity_poly.type
_entity_poly.pdbx_seq_one_letter_code
_entity_poly.pdbx_strand_id
1 'polypeptide(L)' 'MNKLHYSLEEIPPVLLAFLALLLLFQGTWMFRDARKRDRFPWLWGLWGITSIPGPLLIYWLIVIRTDRKRQAGSKKNR' A
#
# COMPACT_ATOMS: atom_id res chain seq x y z
N MET A 1 2.12 -19.34 -35.44
CA MET A 1 2.77 -19.86 -34.21
C MET A 1 3.48 -18.70 -33.55
N ASN A 2 2.81 -18.03 -32.61
CA ASN A 2 3.32 -16.81 -31.99
C ASN A 2 4.52 -17.19 -31.12
N LYS A 3 5.70 -16.73 -31.54
CA LYS A 3 6.94 -16.97 -30.81
C LYS A 3 6.98 -16.06 -29.58
N LEU A 4 6.30 -16.50 -28.53
CA LEU A 4 6.45 -15.98 -27.19
C LEU A 4 7.78 -16.49 -26.61
N HIS A 5 8.89 -15.99 -27.17
CA HIS A 5 10.21 -16.11 -26.56
C HIS A 5 10.28 -15.15 -25.38
N TYR A 6 9.68 -15.54 -24.26
CA TYR A 6 9.98 -14.91 -22.97
C TYR A 6 11.34 -15.44 -22.51
N SER A 7 12.42 -14.93 -23.13
CA SER A 7 13.75 -15.07 -22.56
C SER A 7 13.72 -14.42 -21.18
N LEU A 8 14.03 -15.19 -20.14
CA LEU A 8 14.03 -14.77 -18.73
C LEU A 8 15.00 -13.60 -18.44
N GLU A 9 15.73 -13.12 -19.45
CA GLU A 9 16.81 -12.13 -19.38
C GLU A 9 16.36 -10.71 -19.74
N GLU A 10 15.21 -10.53 -20.40
CA GLU A 10 14.72 -9.20 -20.77
C GLU A 10 13.50 -8.82 -19.93
N ILE A 11 13.74 -8.46 -18.66
CA ILE A 11 12.72 -7.69 -17.93
C ILE A 11 12.60 -6.35 -18.65
N PRO A 12 11.44 -6.02 -19.26
CA PRO A 12 11.30 -4.77 -19.99
C PRO A 12 11.58 -3.61 -19.04
N PRO A 13 12.48 -2.68 -19.35
CA PRO A 13 12.72 -1.51 -18.51
C PRO A 13 11.44 -0.70 -18.25
N VAL A 14 10.51 -0.73 -19.21
CA VAL A 14 9.17 -0.17 -19.10
C VAL A 14 8.37 -0.83 -17.98
N LEU A 15 8.46 -2.15 -17.81
CA LEU A 15 7.77 -2.88 -16.74
C LEU A 15 8.31 -2.49 -15.37
N LEU A 16 9.64 -2.35 -15.23
CA LEU A 16 10.28 -1.87 -14.00
C LEU A 16 9.87 -0.43 -13.67
N ALA A 17 9.85 0.46 -14.67
CA ALA A 17 9.39 1.84 -14.49
C ALA A 17 7.92 1.88 -14.07
N PHE A 18 7.07 1.06 -14.69
CA PHE A 18 5.66 0.94 -14.35
C PHE A 18 5.46 0.41 -12.92
N LEU A 19 6.24 -0.59 -12.52
CA LEU A 19 6.23 -1.13 -11.15
C LEU A 19 6.67 -0.07 -10.14
N ALA A 20 7.74 0.68 -10.42
CA ALA A 20 8.22 1.77 -9.58
C ALA A 20 7.17 2.89 -9.43
N LEU A 21 6.51 3.28 -10.52
CA LEU A 21 5.40 4.23 -10.51
C LEU A 21 4.22 3.72 -9.67
N LEU A 22 3.86 2.44 -9.80
CA LEU A 22 2.84 1.80 -8.98
C LEU A 22 3.22 1.80 -7.49
N LEU A 23 4.48 1.48 -7.16
CA LEU A 23 5.03 1.50 -5.79
C LEU A 23 4.97 2.91 -5.18
N LEU A 24 5.33 3.93 -5.96
CA LEU A 24 5.23 5.34 -5.54
C LEU A 24 3.78 5.79 -5.38
N PHE A 25 2.91 5.41 -6.32
CA PHE A 25 1.49 5.74 -6.26
C PHE A 25 0.82 5.11 -5.05
N GLN A 26 1.04 3.80 -4.79
CA GLN A 26 0.47 3.13 -3.62
C GLN A 26 1.01 3.72 -2.31
N GLY A 27 2.31 4.00 -2.22
CA GLY A 27 2.91 4.59 -1.02
C GLY A 27 2.37 5.98 -0.73
N THR A 28 2.21 6.80 -1.78
CA THR A 28 1.63 8.14 -1.69
C THR A 28 0.16 8.09 -1.28
N TRP A 29 -0.61 7.16 -1.85
CA TRP A 29 -2.01 6.98 -1.48
C TRP A 29 -2.15 6.55 -0.01
N MET A 30 -1.32 5.60 0.43
CA MET A 30 -1.30 5.12 1.81
C MET A 30 -0.85 6.21 2.79
N PHE A 31 0.12 7.04 2.42
CA PHE A 31 0.53 8.22 3.19
C PHE A 31 -0.63 9.22 3.35
N ARG A 32 -1.38 9.50 2.27
CA ARG A 32 -2.53 10.41 2.32
C ARG A 32 -3.67 9.86 3.18
N ASP A 33 -3.98 8.56 3.07
CA ASP A 33 -5.04 7.93 3.88
C ASP A 33 -4.64 7.87 5.37
N ALA A 34 -3.41 7.48 5.67
CA ALA A 34 -2.87 7.47 7.02
C ALA A 34 -2.83 8.88 7.66
N ARG A 35 -2.55 9.92 6.86
CA ARG A 35 -2.62 11.32 7.32
C ARG A 35 -4.04 11.70 7.71
N LYS A 36 -5.06 11.33 6.92
CA LYS A 36 -6.47 11.60 7.27
C LYS A 36 -6.90 10.92 8.56
N ARG A 37 -6.28 9.80 8.90
CA ARG A 37 -6.59 8.99 10.10
C ARG A 37 -5.72 9.34 11.31
N ASP A 38 -4.76 10.26 11.16
CA ASP A 38 -3.75 10.63 12.16
C ASP A 38 -2.96 9.41 12.70
N ARG A 39 -2.62 8.47 11.81
CA ARG A 39 -1.91 7.23 12.15
C ARG A 39 -0.58 7.18 11.43
N PHE A 40 0.49 7.68 12.05
CA PHE A 40 1.88 7.55 11.60
C PHE A 40 2.08 7.56 10.06
N PRO A 41 1.71 8.65 9.37
CA PRO A 41 1.66 8.68 7.90
C PRO A 41 2.99 8.34 7.24
N TRP A 42 4.11 8.76 7.83
CA TRP A 42 5.46 8.45 7.37
C TRP A 42 5.81 6.97 7.40
N LEU A 43 5.38 6.26 8.46
CA LEU A 43 5.61 4.83 8.60
C LEU A 43 4.89 4.06 7.48
N TRP A 44 3.62 4.38 7.25
CA TRP A 44 2.84 3.73 6.19
C TRP A 44 3.31 4.12 4.79
N GLY A 45 3.65 5.38 4.53
CA GLY A 45 4.17 5.79 3.21
C GLY A 45 5.45 5.05 2.83
N LEU A 46 6.42 4.97 3.74
CA LEU A 46 7.69 4.28 3.49
C LEU A 46 7.49 2.76 3.39
N TRP A 47 6.65 2.19 4.25
CA TRP A 47 6.40 0.75 4.26
C TRP A 47 5.59 0.28 3.04
N GLY A 48 4.75 1.13 2.47
CA GLY A 48 4.05 0.85 1.21
C GLY A 48 4.96 0.74 -0.01
N ILE A 49 6.20 1.26 0.07
CA ILE A 49 7.16 1.24 -1.04
C ILE A 49 8.09 0.02 -0.95
N THR A 50 8.15 -0.69 0.18
CA THR A 50 9.11 -1.80 0.35
C THR A 50 8.68 -3.10 -0.35
N SER A 51 7.38 -3.39 -0.42
CA SER A 51 6.90 -4.67 -0.95
C SER A 51 5.43 -4.62 -1.36
N ILE A 52 5.02 -5.39 -2.37
CA ILE A 52 3.62 -5.69 -2.69
C ILE A 52 3.45 -7.20 -2.55
N PRO A 53 2.46 -7.76 -1.83
CA PRO A 53 1.29 -7.15 -1.19
C PRO A 53 1.33 -7.04 0.34
N GLY A 54 2.43 -7.42 1.00
CA GLY A 54 2.57 -7.50 2.47
C GLY A 54 2.12 -6.25 3.26
N PRO A 55 2.68 -5.06 3.00
CA PRO A 55 2.30 -3.84 3.72
C PRO A 55 0.86 -3.42 3.45
N LEU A 56 0.27 -3.82 2.31
CA LEU A 56 -1.14 -3.58 1.99
C LEU A 56 -2.06 -4.42 2.89
N LEU A 57 -1.71 -5.69 3.12
CA LEU A 57 -2.39 -6.59 4.05
C LEU A 57 -2.31 -6.09 5.50
N ILE A 58 -1.13 -5.63 5.92
CA ILE A 58 -0.93 -5.10 7.28
C ILE A 58 -1.66 -3.76 7.45
N TYR A 59 -1.66 -2.88 6.44
CA TYR A 59 -2.44 -1.64 6.44
C TYR A 59 -3.91 -1.94 6.68
N TRP A 60 -4.46 -2.88 5.90
CA TRP A 60 -5.86 -3.27 6.02
C TRP A 60 -6.17 -3.80 7.43
N LEU A 61 -5.36 -4.70 7.98
CA LEU A 61 -5.58 -5.24 9.33
C LEU A 61 -5.44 -4.21 10.45
N ILE A 62 -4.40 -3.37 10.44
CA ILE A 62 -4.14 -2.45 11.56
C ILE A 62 -5.04 -1.21 11.46
N VAL A 63 -5.20 -0.63 10.27
CA VAL A 63 -5.93 0.63 10.10
C VAL A 63 -7.43 0.42 10.23
N ILE A 64 -8.03 -0.58 9.57
CA ILE A 64 -9.48 -0.83 9.67
C ILE A 64 -9.87 -1.27 11.07
N ARG A 65 -9.07 -2.14 11.71
CA ARG A 65 -9.40 -2.66 13.03
C ARG A 65 -9.28 -1.57 14.11
N THR A 66 -8.33 -0.65 13.96
CA THR A 66 -8.23 0.53 14.82
C THR A 66 -9.45 1.44 14.67
N ASP A 67 -9.86 1.72 13.43
CA ASP A 67 -10.96 2.65 13.16
C ASP A 67 -12.28 2.18 13.79
N ARG A 68 -12.54 0.86 13.74
CA ARG A 68 -13.70 0.24 14.41
C ARG A 68 -13.68 0.40 15.93
N LYS A 69 -12.51 0.33 16.58
CA LYS A 69 -12.42 0.50 18.05
C LYS A 69 -12.71 1.94 18.49
N ARG A 70 -12.35 2.94 17.68
CA ARG A 70 -12.60 4.35 17.99
C ARG A 70 -14.10 4.69 17.92
N GLN A 71 -14.80 4.12 16.93
CA GLN A 71 -16.26 4.29 16.82
C GLN A 71 -17.02 3.58 17.95
N ALA A 72 -16.57 2.39 18.36
CA ALA A 72 -17.18 1.66 19.48
C ALA A 72 -16.98 2.40 20.83
N GLY A 73 -15.82 3.03 21.05
CA GLY A 73 -15.57 3.84 22.25
C GLY A 73 -16.37 5.15 22.27
N SER A 74 -16.55 5.81 21.12
CA SER A 74 -17.32 7.06 21.03
C SER A 74 -18.82 6.86 21.26
N LYS A 75 -19.37 5.68 20.94
CA LYS A 75 -20.77 5.35 21.23
C LYS A 75 -21.05 5.00 22.69
N LYS A 76 -20.02 4.71 23.49
CA LYS A 76 -20.17 4.38 24.92
C LYS A 76 -20.25 5.62 25.82
N ASN A 77 -19.85 6.79 25.31
CA ASN A 77 -19.86 8.07 26.04
C ASN A 77 -20.99 9.02 25.57
N ARG A 78 -21.98 8.52 24.84
CA ARG A 78 -23.25 9.21 24.52
C ARG A 78 -24.38 8.41 25.14
#